data_AF-A0A2W4VRV9-F1
#
_entry.id   AF-A0A2W4VRV9-F1
#
_cell.length_a   1.000
_cell.length_b   1.000
_cell.length_c   1.000
_cell.angle_alpha   90.00
_cell.angle_beta   90.00
_cell.angle_gamma   90.00
#
_symmetry.space_group_name_H-M   'P 1'
#
loop_
_entity.id
_entity.type
_entity.pdbx_description
1 polymer ?
#
loop_
_entity_poly.entity_id
_entity_poly.type
_entity_poly.pdbx_seq_one_letter_code
_entity_poly.pdbx_strand_id
1 'polypeptide(L)'
;MTLGCYLIADPLAGRLRAIADIEAEPLADCHRDFLRGLRVRANLLVPVLVADNLWGLLVAHHCQPTRPWPEADIAAIEHGADTLAVAPSIQGRAHCDNNR
;
A
#
# COMPACT_ATOMS: atom_id res chain seq x y z
N MET A 1 19.78 22.23 5.57
CA MET A 1 20.35 21.51 4.41
C MET A 1 20.34 20.05 4.81
N THR A 2 19.37 19.23 4.41
CA THR A 2 19.09 18.86 3.03
C THR A 2 17.58 18.79 2.78
N LEU A 3 17.09 19.53 1.78
CA LEU A 3 15.88 19.15 1.08
C LEU A 3 16.14 17.78 0.45
N GLY A 4 15.58 16.71 1.01
CA GLY A 4 15.88 15.34 0.58
C GLY A 4 14.71 14.37 0.66
N CYS A 5 13.47 14.88 0.78
CA CYS A 5 12.26 14.06 0.64
C CYS A 5 11.70 14.05 -0.79
N TYR A 6 12.33 14.76 -1.73
CA TYR A 6 12.00 14.73 -3.15
C TYR A 6 13.12 13.99 -3.87
N LEU A 7 12.75 13.03 -4.72
CA LEU A 7 13.63 12.22 -5.59
C LEU A 7 14.14 10.89 -5.01
N ILE A 8 13.23 10.07 -4.50
CA ILE A 8 13.23 8.64 -4.80
C ILE A 8 11.82 8.33 -5.26
N ALA A 9 11.68 7.69 -6.42
CA ALA A 9 10.41 7.33 -7.06
C ALA A 9 9.37 6.93 -6.02
N ASP A 10 8.23 7.62 -6.04
CA ASP A 10 7.17 7.54 -5.06
C ASP A 10 6.85 6.06 -4.73
N PRO A 11 7.27 5.55 -3.56
CA PRO A 11 7.09 4.14 -3.22
C PRO A 11 5.59 3.79 -3.07
N LEU A 12 4.74 4.81 -3.08
CA LEU A 12 3.28 4.77 -3.02
C LEU A 12 2.61 5.13 -4.36
N ALA A 13 3.32 5.06 -5.50
CA ALA A 13 2.77 5.30 -6.84
C ALA A 13 1.65 4.32 -7.28
N GLY A 14 0.92 3.71 -6.34
CA GLY A 14 -0.12 2.73 -6.61
C GLY A 14 0.43 1.46 -7.23
N ARG A 15 1.65 1.05 -6.86
CA ARG A 15 2.26 -0.20 -7.35
C ARG A 15 2.30 -1.22 -6.24
N LEU A 16 2.19 -2.49 -6.63
CA LEU A 16 2.43 -3.59 -5.73
C LEU A 16 3.84 -3.49 -5.14
N ARG A 17 3.96 -3.64 -3.83
CA ARG A 17 5.23 -3.67 -3.11
C ARG A 17 5.18 -4.75 -2.04
N ALA A 18 6.02 -5.76 -2.18
CA ALA A 18 6.19 -6.81 -1.18
C ALA A 18 7.53 -6.59 -0.46
N ILE A 19 7.49 -6.07 0.77
CA ILE A 19 8.65 -5.85 1.62
C ILE A 19 8.70 -6.99 2.63
N ALA A 20 9.72 -7.85 2.51
CA ALA A 20 9.91 -8.99 3.41
C ALA A 20 10.52 -8.58 4.76
N ASP A 21 11.26 -7.47 4.74
CA ASP A 21 11.97 -6.92 5.88
C ASP A 21 12.18 -5.41 5.69
N ILE A 22 11.50 -4.59 6.50
CA ILE A 22 11.66 -3.13 6.46
C ILE A 22 13.09 -2.69 6.79
N GLU A 23 13.88 -3.55 7.46
CA GLU A 23 15.25 -3.26 7.85
C GLU A 23 16.25 -3.46 6.70
N ALA A 24 15.94 -4.34 5.75
CA ALA A 24 16.82 -4.69 4.64
C ALA A 24 16.54 -3.89 3.35
N GLU A 25 15.39 -3.23 3.25
CA GLU A 25 14.99 -2.48 2.05
C GLU A 25 15.52 -1.04 2.07
N PRO A 26 15.75 -0.40 0.90
CA PRO A 26 16.14 1.01 0.78
C PRO A 26 14.94 1.94 0.99
N LEU A 27 14.37 1.93 2.19
CA LEU A 27 13.31 2.84 2.63
C LEU A 27 13.92 4.13 3.19
N ALA A 28 13.27 5.28 2.92
CA ALA A 28 13.57 6.53 3.61
C ALA A 28 13.44 6.34 5.13
N ASP A 29 14.36 6.92 5.91
CA ASP A 29 14.42 6.73 7.36
C ASP A 29 13.11 7.11 8.05
N CYS A 30 12.49 8.22 7.63
CA CYS A 30 11.19 8.65 8.16
C CYS A 30 10.08 7.61 7.93
N HIS A 31 10.09 6.90 6.80
CA HIS A 31 9.11 5.86 6.50
C HIS A 31 9.39 4.58 7.29
N ARG A 32 10.67 4.20 7.42
CA ARG A 32 11.09 3.07 8.24
C ARG A 32 10.71 3.28 9.71
N ASP A 33 10.96 4.46 10.25
CA ASP A 33 10.63 4.79 11.64
C ASP A 33 9.13 4.80 11.91
N PHE A 34 8.32 5.25 10.94
CA PHE A 34 6.88 5.10 11.01
C PHE A 34 6.45 3.64 11.09
N LEU A 35 6.97 2.76 10.21
CA LEU A 35 6.67 1.33 10.23
C LEU A 35 7.13 0.65 11.52
N ARG A 36 8.31 1.04 12.06
CA ARG A 36 8.80 0.59 13.38
C ARG A 36 7.86 1.01 14.50
N GLY A 37 7.35 2.24 14.49
CA GLY A 37 6.38 2.74 15.46
C GLY A 37 5.09 1.92 15.48
N LEU A 38 4.67 1.42 14.32
CA LEU A 38 3.55 0.48 14.18
C LEU A 38 3.91 -0.98 14.49
N ARG A 39 5.19 -1.25 14.82
CA ARG A 39 5.76 -2.59 15.04
C ARG A 39 5.65 -3.51 13.82
N VAL A 40 5.72 -2.94 12.61
CA VAL A 40 5.71 -3.69 11.35
C VAL A 40 7.14 -4.13 11.01
N ARG A 41 7.33 -5.41 10.69
CA ARG A 41 8.60 -5.94 10.18
C ARG A 41 8.56 -6.27 8.70
N ALA A 42 7.42 -6.72 8.18
CA ALA A 42 7.19 -6.96 6.77
C ALA A 42 5.86 -6.32 6.34
N ASN A 43 5.81 -5.83 5.10
CA ASN A 43 4.71 -5.02 4.60
C ASN A 43 4.39 -5.38 3.14
N LEU A 44 3.14 -5.77 2.84
CA LEU A 44 2.65 -5.96 1.49
C LEU A 44 1.62 -4.89 1.17
N LEU A 45 1.91 -4.09 0.15
CA LEU A 45 1.06 -3.02 -0.36
C LEU A 45 0.54 -3.43 -1.74
N VAL A 46 -0.77 -3.42 -1.92
CA VAL A 46 -1.42 -3.71 -3.21
C VAL A 46 -2.37 -2.56 -3.54
N PRO A 47 -2.32 -2.00 -4.76
CA PRO A 47 -3.20 -0.91 -5.16
C PRO A 47 -4.63 -1.38 -5.38
N VAL A 48 -5.59 -0.58 -4.93
CA VAL A 48 -7.00 -0.69 -5.32
C VAL A 48 -7.25 0.34 -6.42
N LEU A 49 -7.45 -0.15 -7.65
CA LEU A 49 -7.63 0.69 -8.84
C LEU A 49 -9.10 0.74 -9.25
N VAL A 50 -9.67 1.94 -9.32
CA VAL A 50 -11.04 2.19 -9.78
C VAL A 50 -10.98 2.95 -11.09
N ALA A 51 -11.46 2.33 -12.18
CA ALA A 51 -11.38 2.91 -13.53
C ALA A 51 -9.96 3.40 -13.86
N ASP A 52 -8.96 2.54 -13.62
CA ASP A 52 -7.52 2.80 -13.81
C ASP A 52 -6.92 3.92 -12.95
N ASN A 53 -7.68 4.48 -12.02
CA ASN A 53 -7.21 5.48 -11.07
C ASN A 53 -6.96 4.84 -9.70
N LEU A 54 -5.84 5.21 -9.06
CA LEU A 54 -5.55 4.78 -7.69
C LEU A 54 -6.62 5.34 -6.74
N TRP A 55 -7.45 4.46 -6.21
CA TRP A 55 -8.43 4.81 -5.19
C TRP A 55 -7.82 4.71 -3.79
N GLY A 56 -7.00 3.68 -3.55
CA GLY A 56 -6.36 3.44 -2.27
C GLY A 56 -5.40 2.26 -2.29
N LEU A 57 -4.94 1.84 -1.12
CA LEU A 57 -4.05 0.70 -0.95
C LEU A 57 -4.69 -0.33 -0.01
N LEU A 58 -4.68 -1.59 -0.41
CA LEU A 58 -4.89 -2.72 0.48
C LEU A 58 -3.53 -3.13 1.06
N VAL A 59 -3.42 -3.16 2.39
CA VAL A 59 -2.15 -3.28 3.09
C VAL A 59 -2.20 -4.45 4.07
N ALA A 60 -1.22 -5.35 3.98
CA ALA A 60 -0.98 -6.39 4.96
C ALA A 60 0.33 -6.15 5.72
N HIS A 61 0.21 -5.99 7.03
CA HIS A 61 1.34 -5.86 7.93
C HIS A 61 1.63 -7.18 8.63
N HIS A 62 2.91 -7.48 8.80
CA HIS A 62 3.35 -8.59 9.63
C HIS A 62 4.37 -8.08 10.65
N CYS A 63 4.11 -8.34 11.93
CA CYS A 63 4.82 -7.67 13.01
C CYS A 63 6.19 -8.30 13.28
N GLN A 64 6.33 -9.62 13.40
CA GLN A 64 7.59 -10.35 13.56
C GLN A 64 7.38 -11.86 13.27
N PRO A 65 8.37 -12.60 12.71
CA PRO A 65 9.70 -12.19 12.21
C PRO A 65 9.63 -11.55 10.80
N THR A 66 10.73 -11.51 10.04
CA THR A 66 10.69 -11.18 8.60
C THR A 66 9.79 -12.15 7.85
N ARG A 67 9.11 -11.69 6.80
CA ARG A 67 8.16 -12.51 6.04
C ARG A 67 8.33 -12.27 4.54
N PRO A 68 9.07 -13.13 3.83
CA PRO A 68 8.94 -13.23 2.39
C PRO A 68 7.48 -13.46 2.03
N TRP A 69 6.97 -12.79 1.00
CA TRP A 69 5.58 -12.92 0.56
C TRP A 69 5.51 -13.97 -0.56
N PRO A 70 4.95 -15.16 -0.32
CA PRO A 70 4.69 -16.13 -1.38
C PRO A 70 3.79 -15.54 -2.46
N GLU A 71 3.95 -16.00 -3.70
CA GLU A 71 3.10 -15.58 -4.83
C GLU A 71 1.61 -15.82 -4.55
N ALA A 72 1.27 -16.91 -3.86
CA ALA A 72 -0.11 -17.21 -3.47
C ALA A 72 -0.71 -16.14 -2.53
N ASP A 73 0.08 -15.61 -1.59
CA ASP A 73 -0.37 -14.55 -0.70
C ASP A 73 -0.54 -13.23 -1.45
N ILE A 74 0.42 -12.93 -2.34
CA ILE A 74 0.35 -11.76 -3.22
C ILE A 74 -0.94 -11.81 -4.05
N ALA A 75 -1.19 -12.92 -4.74
CA ALA A 75 -2.36 -13.12 -5.58
C ALA A 75 -3.66 -13.04 -4.77
N ALA A 76 -3.68 -13.54 -3.53
CA ALA A 76 -4.85 -13.43 -2.66
C ALA A 76 -5.16 -11.97 -2.29
N ILE A 77 -4.14 -11.17 -1.99
CA ILE A 77 -4.32 -9.74 -1.68
C ILE A 77 -4.67 -8.94 -2.94
N GLU A 78 -4.08 -9.24 -4.10
CA GLU A 78 -4.47 -8.68 -5.40
C GLU A 78 -5.95 -8.93 -5.70
N HIS A 79 -6.40 -10.18 -5.57
CA HIS A 79 -7.81 -10.52 -5.76
C HIS A 79 -8.73 -9.78 -4.76
N GLY A 80 -8.28 -9.60 -3.52
CA GLY A 80 -8.97 -8.78 -2.53
C GLY A 80 -9.06 -7.31 -2.94
N ALA A 81 -7.99 -6.74 -3.48
CA ALA A 81 -7.97 -5.36 -3.99
C ALA A 81 -8.90 -5.18 -5.19
N ASP A 82 -8.95 -6.15 -6.12
CA ASP A 82 -9.89 -6.15 -7.26
C ASP A 82 -11.34 -6.23 -6.80
N THR A 83 -11.62 -7.08 -5.79
CA THR A 83 -12.95 -7.20 -5.20
C THR A 83 -13.39 -5.90 -4.53
N LEU A 84 -12.48 -5.26 -3.80
CA LEU A 84 -12.71 -3.95 -3.19
C LEU A 84 -12.95 -2.89 -4.27
N ALA A 85 -12.17 -2.89 -5.35
CA ALA A 85 -12.31 -1.93 -6.43
C ALA A 85 -13.73 -1.87 -6.96
N VAL A 86 -14.43 -2.99 -7.11
CA VAL A 86 -15.81 -3.05 -7.61
C VAL A 86 -16.90 -2.92 -6.53
N ALA A 87 -16.53 -2.80 -5.26
CA ALA A 87 -17.51 -2.69 -4.17
C ALA A 87 -18.30 -1.36 -4.27
N PRO A 88 -19.62 -1.35 -4.05
CA PRO A 88 -20.44 -0.13 -4.13
C PRO A 88 -19.97 1.01 -3.21
N SER A 89 -19.38 0.66 -2.06
CA SER A 89 -18.80 1.61 -1.11
C SER A 89 -17.52 2.30 -1.62
N ILE A 90 -16.86 1.71 -2.63
CA ILE A 90 -15.59 2.18 -3.21
C ILE A 90 -15.83 2.82 -4.59
N GLN A 91 -16.75 2.25 -5.38
CA GLN A 91 -17.20 2.75 -6.69
C GLN A 91 -17.96 4.09 -6.62
N GLY A 92 -17.97 4.77 -5.47
CA GLY A 92 -18.70 6.01 -5.21
C GLY A 92 -18.24 7.19 -6.06
N ARG A 93 -18.58 7.19 -7.35
CA ARG A 93 -18.78 8.41 -8.13
C ARG A 93 -20.10 9.05 -7.66
N ALA A 94 -19.96 10.17 -6.96
CA ALA A 94 -20.88 11.31 -6.99
C ALA A 94 -22.37 11.07 -6.65
N HIS A 95 -22.71 10.37 -5.55
CA HIS A 95 -24.08 10.48 -4.98
C HIS A 95 -24.20 11.54 -3.87
N CYS A 96 -23.14 12.32 -3.63
CA CYS A 96 -23.19 13.53 -2.81
C CYS A 96 -23.15 14.84 -3.64
N ASP A 97 -23.38 14.78 -4.96
CA ASP A 97 -23.58 15.96 -5.82
C ASP A 97 -25.04 16.08 -6.28
N ASN A 98 -25.98 15.97 -5.35
CA ASN A 98 -27.33 16.45 -5.57
C ASN A 98 -27.83 17.19 -4.34
N ASN A 99 -27.36 18.44 -4.20
CA ASN A 99 -28.05 19.61 -3.65
C ASN A 99 -27.08 20.59 -2.94
N ARG A 100 -26.33 21.39 -3.71
CA ARG A 100 -26.17 22.84 -3.46
C ARG A 100 -25.65 23.58 -4.68
#